data_AF-A0A8T4ZGE2-F1
#
_entry.id   AF-A0A8T4ZGE2-F1
#
_cell.length_a   1.000
_cell.length_b   1.000
_cell.length_c   1.000
_cell.angle_alpha   90.00
_cell.angle_beta   90.00
_cell.angle_gamma   90.00
#
_symmetry.space_group_name_H-M   'P 1'
#
loop_
_entity.id
_entity.type
_entity.pdbx_description
1 polymer ?
#
loop_
_entity_poly.entity_id
_entity_poly.type
_entity_poly.pdbx_seq_one_letter_code
_entity_poly.pdbx_strand_id
1 'polypeptide(L)'
;FTGENVIQTTEAGTQGIVNARNADEIILGSFVVAGAIVKYIEATMPEAVTLVAMGSRGTEPSIEDELCASYIEESILGRIPNFEEMKRLIRESPSGAKFFDSHQPQYKPEDFQMSLELDRFDFIMKAVKEDLLSIVKAPATEL
;
A
#
# COMPACT_ATOMS: atom_id res chain seq x y z
N PHE A 1 -13.90 -9.56 -9.96
CA PHE A 1 -13.67 -10.99 -9.70
C PHE A 1 -14.34 -11.33 -8.37
N THR A 2 -15.57 -11.82 -8.40
CA THR A 2 -16.32 -12.17 -7.17
C THR A 2 -16.31 -13.69 -7.05
N GLY A 3 -15.78 -14.22 -5.95
CA GLY A 3 -15.68 -15.68 -5.73
C GLY A 3 -14.59 -16.38 -6.54
N GLU A 4 -13.75 -15.62 -7.24
CA GLU A 4 -12.68 -16.15 -8.10
C GLU A 4 -11.30 -15.87 -7.48
N ASN A 5 -10.38 -16.82 -7.66
CA ASN A 5 -8.98 -16.62 -7.31
C ASN A 5 -8.25 -15.87 -8.42
N VAL A 6 -7.54 -14.79 -8.06
CA VAL A 6 -6.74 -14.00 -9.00
C VAL A 6 -5.27 -14.31 -8.78
N ILE A 7 -4.59 -14.80 -9.82
CA ILE A 7 -3.14 -14.99 -9.79
C ILE A 7 -2.50 -13.71 -10.29
N GLN A 8 -1.73 -13.05 -9.43
CA GLN A 8 -1.00 -11.83 -9.73
C GLN A 8 0.49 -12.03 -9.49
N THR A 9 1.31 -11.58 -10.43
CA THR A 9 2.78 -11.58 -10.29
C THR A 9 3.29 -10.15 -10.38
N THR A 10 4.08 -9.74 -9.39
CA THR A 10 4.74 -8.43 -9.34
C THR A 10 6.16 -8.60 -8.82
N GLU A 11 7.08 -7.74 -9.27
CA GLU A 11 8.50 -7.87 -8.93
C GLU A 11 8.79 -7.41 -7.49
N ALA A 12 8.46 -6.16 -7.14
CA ALA A 12 8.79 -5.60 -5.82
C ALA A 12 7.89 -6.15 -4.69
N GLY A 13 6.57 -6.20 -4.91
CA GLY A 13 5.60 -6.53 -3.87
C GLY A 13 5.75 -7.96 -3.33
N THR A 14 6.07 -8.93 -4.20
CA THR A 14 6.27 -10.32 -3.77
C THR A 14 7.57 -10.50 -2.97
N GLN A 15 8.64 -9.79 -3.35
CA GLN A 15 9.92 -9.82 -2.63
C GLN A 15 9.81 -9.21 -1.23
N GLY A 16 9.03 -8.13 -1.09
CA GLY A 16 8.72 -7.53 0.22
C GLY A 16 8.16 -8.53 1.22
N ILE A 17 7.15 -9.29 0.78
CA ILE A 17 6.47 -10.28 1.62
C ILE A 17 7.41 -11.44 1.95
N VAL A 18 8.20 -11.91 0.98
CA VAL A 18 9.18 -12.99 1.19
C VAL A 18 10.26 -12.58 2.21
N ASN A 19 10.71 -11.32 2.17
CA ASN A 19 11.76 -10.81 3.05
C ASN A 19 11.26 -10.49 4.47
N ALA A 20 9.97 -10.17 4.64
CA ALA A 20 9.34 -9.95 5.94
C ALA A 20 9.06 -11.24 6.74
N ARG A 21 9.84 -12.30 6.51
CA ARG A 21 9.64 -13.67 7.06
C ARG A 21 9.58 -13.79 8.59
N ASN A 22 10.05 -12.77 9.31
CA ASN A 22 10.09 -12.75 10.77
C ASN A 22 8.94 -11.94 11.38
N ALA A 23 8.09 -11.32 10.57
CA ALA A 23 6.91 -10.63 11.06
C ALA A 23 5.83 -11.65 11.47
N ASP A 24 5.19 -11.43 12.61
CA ASP A 24 4.04 -12.24 13.06
C ASP A 24 2.88 -12.12 12.07
N GLU A 25 2.73 -10.94 11.47
CA GLU A 25 1.69 -10.62 10.51
C GLU A 25 2.20 -9.66 9.44
N ILE A 26 1.75 -9.87 8.20
CA ILE A 26 2.07 -9.01 7.06
C ILE A 26 0.75 -8.57 6.41
N ILE A 27 0.56 -7.26 6.31
CA ILE A 27 -0.53 -6.63 5.57
C ILE A 27 0.04 -5.76 4.45
N LEU A 28 -0.69 -5.63 3.34
CA LEU A 28 -0.28 -4.81 2.20
C LEU A 28 -0.83 -3.39 2.38
N GLY A 29 0.04 -2.40 2.15
CA GLY A 29 -0.26 -0.98 2.29
C GLY A 29 -0.48 -0.27 0.96
N SER A 30 -1.46 0.64 0.92
CA SER A 30 -1.65 1.66 -0.14
C SER A 30 -2.59 2.75 0.36
N PHE A 31 -2.61 3.91 -0.30
CA PHE A 31 -3.51 5.01 0.08
C PHE A 31 -5.00 4.64 0.04
N VAL A 32 -5.42 3.76 -0.88
CA VAL A 32 -6.83 3.37 -1.02
C VAL A 32 -7.39 2.57 0.16
N VAL A 33 -6.52 2.05 1.04
CA VAL A 33 -6.87 1.29 2.25
C VAL A 33 -6.18 1.85 3.51
N ALA A 34 -5.61 3.05 3.45
CA ALA A 34 -4.77 3.58 4.54
C ALA A 34 -5.52 3.68 5.87
N GLY A 35 -6.75 4.21 5.85
CA GLY A 35 -7.62 4.31 7.02
C GLY A 35 -8.04 2.94 7.56
N ALA A 36 -8.24 1.94 6.70
CA ALA A 36 -8.51 0.57 7.13
C ALA A 36 -7.31 -0.02 7.89
N ILE A 37 -6.09 0.26 7.43
CA ILE A 37 -4.85 -0.15 8.10
C ILE A 37 -4.70 0.52 9.46
N VAL A 38 -4.96 1.83 9.55
CA VAL A 38 -4.89 2.58 10.82
C VAL A 38 -5.87 1.98 11.84
N LYS A 39 -7.14 1.81 11.46
CA LYS A 39 -8.15 1.18 12.32
C LYS A 39 -7.73 -0.22 12.78
N TYR A 40 -7.17 -1.02 11.88
CA TYR A 40 -6.72 -2.37 12.19
C TYR A 40 -5.58 -2.39 13.22
N ILE A 41 -4.60 -1.51 13.05
CA ILE A 41 -3.46 -1.37 13.98
C ILE A 41 -3.95 -0.87 15.35
N GLU A 42 -4.84 0.12 15.38
CA GLU A 42 -5.44 0.62 16.62
C GLU A 42 -6.22 -0.46 17.37
N ALA A 43 -6.97 -1.30 16.64
CA ALA A 43 -7.78 -2.37 17.24
C ALA A 43 -6.91 -3.53 17.76
N THR A 44 -5.84 -3.88 17.04
CA THR A 44 -4.98 -5.02 17.38
C THR A 44 -3.88 -4.66 18.39
N MET A 45 -3.52 -3.37 18.49
CA MET A 45 -2.47 -2.86 19.38
C MET A 45 -1.18 -3.71 19.35
N PRO A 46 -0.55 -3.90 18.18
CA PRO A 46 0.67 -4.69 18.09
C PRO A 46 1.80 -4.03 18.88
N GLU A 47 2.71 -4.84 19.44
CA GLU A 47 3.88 -4.33 20.17
C GLU A 47 4.78 -3.45 19.29
N ALA A 48 4.90 -3.80 18.00
CA ALA A 48 5.66 -3.05 17.03
C ALA A 48 4.98 -3.06 15.66
N VAL A 49 5.07 -1.93 14.95
CA VAL A 49 4.66 -1.80 13.55
C VAL A 49 5.90 -1.43 12.74
N THR A 50 6.16 -2.18 11.66
CA THR A 50 7.20 -1.84 10.69
C THR A 50 6.54 -1.49 9.36
N LEU A 51 6.72 -0.24 8.92
CA LEU A 51 6.25 0.22 7.61
C LEU A 51 7.39 0.09 6.61
N VAL A 52 7.21 -0.77 5.61
CA VAL A 52 8.25 -1.05 4.62
C VAL A 52 7.85 -0.44 3.28
N ALA A 53 8.44 0.72 2.96
CA ALA A 53 8.35 1.32 1.64
C ALA A 53 9.14 0.45 0.64
N MET A 54 8.45 -0.23 -0.28
CA MET A 54 9.07 -1.23 -1.15
C MET A 54 10.04 -0.62 -2.16
N GLY A 55 9.76 0.61 -2.60
CA GLY A 55 10.53 1.27 -3.62
C GLY A 55 10.32 0.64 -5.01
N SER A 56 11.04 1.18 -5.99
CA SER A 56 11.09 0.61 -7.33
C SER A 56 11.99 -0.63 -7.32
N ARG A 57 11.39 -1.79 -7.63
CA ARG A 57 12.07 -3.11 -7.71
C ARG A 57 12.81 -3.53 -6.44
N GLY A 58 12.52 -2.92 -5.28
CA GLY A 58 13.26 -3.19 -4.04
C GLY A 58 14.69 -2.66 -4.01
N THR A 59 15.09 -1.83 -4.99
CA THR A 59 16.47 -1.34 -5.13
C THR A 59 16.59 0.17 -5.04
N GLU A 60 15.54 0.91 -5.37
CA GLU A 60 15.53 2.37 -5.37
C GLU A 60 14.35 2.89 -4.56
N PRO A 61 14.55 3.89 -3.68
CA PRO A 61 13.44 4.54 -2.98
C PRO A 61 12.41 5.07 -3.97
N SER A 62 11.12 4.95 -3.62
CA SER A 62 10.04 5.52 -4.39
C SER A 62 9.22 6.45 -3.51
N ILE A 63 9.07 7.70 -3.96
CA ILE A 63 8.44 8.75 -3.16
C ILE A 63 6.99 8.42 -2.81
N GLU A 64 6.24 7.74 -3.69
CA GLU A 64 4.87 7.33 -3.41
C GLU A 64 4.79 6.30 -2.27
N ASP A 65 5.75 5.38 -2.18
CA ASP A 65 5.80 4.37 -1.12
C ASP A 65 6.21 5.00 0.21
N GLU A 66 7.21 5.89 0.19
CA GLU A 66 7.66 6.63 1.38
C GLU A 66 6.55 7.54 1.92
N LEU A 67 5.84 8.26 1.04
CA LEU A 67 4.72 9.10 1.45
C LEU A 67 3.53 8.29 1.94
N CYS A 68 3.27 7.11 1.36
CA CYS A 68 2.24 6.20 1.87
C CYS A 68 2.58 5.67 3.25
N ALA A 69 3.85 5.26 3.48
CA ALA A 69 4.32 4.86 4.80
C ALA A 69 4.21 6.02 5.80
N SER A 70 4.67 7.21 5.43
CA SER A 70 4.57 8.40 6.29
C SER A 70 3.11 8.78 6.60
N TYR A 71 2.20 8.67 5.63
CA TYR A 71 0.76 8.89 5.87
C TYR A 71 0.21 7.96 6.94
N ILE A 72 0.52 6.66 6.84
CA ILE A 72 0.06 5.65 7.79
C ILE A 72 0.69 5.87 9.18
N GLU A 73 2.00 6.12 9.25
CA GLU A 73 2.71 6.42 10.50
C GLU A 73 2.09 7.60 11.23
N GLU A 74 1.96 8.73 10.54
CA GLU A 74 1.42 9.95 11.12
C GLU A 74 -0.02 9.76 11.59
N SER A 75 -0.82 8.99 10.84
CA SER A 75 -2.20 8.68 11.20
C SER A 75 -2.28 7.80 12.46
N ILE A 76 -1.43 6.76 12.59
CA ILE A 76 -1.34 5.92 13.80
C ILE A 76 -0.92 6.75 15.02
N LEU A 77 -0.08 7.76 14.82
CA LEU A 77 0.36 8.69 15.87
C LEU A 77 -0.69 9.77 16.19
N GLY A 78 -1.89 9.69 15.62
CA GLY A 78 -2.99 10.64 15.85
C GLY A 78 -2.78 12.01 15.20
N ARG A 79 -1.88 12.11 14.22
CA ARG A 79 -1.64 13.33 13.43
C ARG A 79 -2.50 13.33 12.16
N ILE A 80 -2.62 14.49 11.54
CA ILE A 80 -3.42 14.69 10.32
C ILE A 80 -2.45 14.96 9.16
N PRO A 81 -2.15 13.97 8.30
CA PRO A 81 -1.26 14.17 7.17
C PRO A 81 -1.87 15.09 6.12
N ASN A 82 -1.04 15.92 5.47
CA ASN A 82 -1.49 16.74 4.34
C ASN A 82 -1.49 15.91 3.05
N PHE A 83 -2.57 15.16 2.83
CA PHE A 83 -2.69 14.27 1.67
C PHE A 83 -2.68 15.02 0.32
N GLU A 84 -3.22 16.23 0.25
CA GLU A 84 -3.18 17.04 -0.98
C GLU A 84 -1.74 17.41 -1.39
N GLU A 85 -0.91 17.75 -0.40
CA GLU A 85 0.51 18.01 -0.66
C GLU A 85 1.25 16.74 -1.09
N MET A 86 0.95 15.59 -0.47
CA MET A 86 1.51 14.31 -0.89
C MET A 86 1.15 13.99 -2.35
N LYS A 87 -0.12 14.16 -2.75
CA LYS A 87 -0.54 13.98 -4.15
C LYS A 87 0.23 14.90 -5.11
N ARG A 88 0.44 16.16 -4.72
CA ARG A 88 1.23 17.12 -5.50
C ARG A 88 2.66 16.64 -5.69
N LEU A 89 3.33 16.25 -4.61
CA LEU A 89 4.72 15.75 -4.64
C LEU A 89 4.85 14.49 -5.48
N ILE A 90 3.92 13.54 -5.36
CA ILE A 90 3.92 12.32 -6.19
C ILE A 90 3.69 12.69 -7.66
N ARG A 91 2.79 13.64 -7.96
CA ARG A 91 2.52 14.08 -9.34
C ARG A 91 3.74 14.70 -10.02
N GLU A 92 4.51 15.46 -9.25
CA GLU A 92 5.73 16.16 -9.69
C GLU A 92 6.96 15.24 -9.77
N SER A 93 6.91 14.05 -9.18
CA SER A 93 8.01 13.09 -9.21
C SER A 93 8.14 12.38 -10.57
N PRO A 94 9.32 11.79 -10.88
CA PRO A 94 9.46 10.93 -12.05
C PRO A 94 8.50 9.73 -12.06
N SER A 95 8.20 9.16 -10.89
CA SER A 95 7.31 8.00 -10.74
C SER A 95 5.85 8.33 -11.03
N GLY A 96 5.38 9.54 -10.70
CA GLY A 96 4.03 10.01 -11.03
C GLY A 96 3.91 10.68 -12.40
N ALA A 97 4.93 11.43 -12.82
CA ALA A 97 4.91 12.17 -14.08
C ALA A 97 4.72 11.27 -15.31
N LYS A 98 5.27 10.04 -15.28
CA LYS A 98 5.18 9.06 -16.37
C LYS A 98 3.74 8.68 -16.74
N PHE A 99 2.79 8.74 -15.81
CA PHE A 99 1.37 8.44 -16.06
C PHE A 99 0.69 9.46 -16.96
N PHE A 100 1.36 10.58 -17.26
CA PHE A 100 0.82 11.67 -18.07
C PHE A 100 1.73 11.99 -19.27
N ASP A 101 2.73 11.14 -19.52
CA ASP A 101 3.59 11.24 -20.69
C ASP A 101 2.93 10.51 -21.87
N SER A 102 2.60 11.26 -22.92
CA SER A 102 1.98 10.71 -24.13
C SER A 102 2.90 9.71 -24.87
N HIS A 103 4.21 9.73 -24.61
CA HIS A 103 5.16 8.76 -25.17
C HIS A 103 5.18 7.44 -24.41
N GLN A 104 4.51 7.36 -23.25
CA GLN A 104 4.44 6.15 -22.43
C GLN A 104 2.98 5.71 -22.21
N PRO A 105 2.26 5.34 -23.29
CA PRO A 105 0.81 5.10 -23.25
C PRO A 105 0.40 3.89 -22.39
N GLN A 106 1.34 3.05 -21.96
CA GLN A 106 1.13 1.96 -21.01
C GLN A 106 0.82 2.45 -19.60
N TYR A 107 1.25 3.66 -19.23
CA TYR A 107 0.89 4.29 -17.95
C TYR A 107 -0.33 5.18 -18.16
N LYS A 108 -1.43 4.82 -17.52
CA LYS A 108 -2.71 5.52 -17.69
C LYS A 108 -2.90 6.59 -16.61
N PRO A 109 -3.28 7.84 -16.94
CA PRO A 109 -3.61 8.85 -15.95
C PRO A 109 -4.63 8.35 -14.90
N GLU A 110 -5.52 7.45 -15.31
CA GLU A 110 -6.52 6.82 -14.47
C GLU A 110 -5.91 5.96 -13.36
N ASP A 111 -4.80 5.24 -13.63
CA ASP A 111 -4.12 4.43 -12.61
C ASP A 111 -3.52 5.31 -11.51
N PHE A 112 -2.97 6.48 -11.88
CA PHE A 112 -2.50 7.49 -10.93
C PHE A 112 -3.65 8.04 -10.08
N GLN A 113 -4.79 8.34 -10.71
CA GLN A 113 -5.96 8.84 -9.99
C GLN A 113 -6.50 7.80 -9.01
N MET A 114 -6.74 6.57 -9.49
CA MET A 114 -7.32 5.49 -8.69
C MET A 114 -6.44 5.09 -7.50
N SER A 115 -5.11 5.09 -7.67
CA SER A 115 -4.17 4.78 -6.58
C SER A 115 -4.11 5.84 -5.48
N LEU A 116 -4.60 7.05 -5.75
CA LEU A 116 -4.63 8.19 -4.82
C LEU A 116 -6.07 8.52 -4.35
N GLU A 117 -7.04 7.64 -4.60
CA GLU A 117 -8.37 7.71 -3.97
C GLU A 117 -8.27 7.25 -2.52
N LEU A 118 -7.90 8.17 -1.63
CA LEU A 118 -7.72 7.91 -0.21
C LEU A 118 -8.95 7.22 0.41
N ASP A 119 -8.70 6.14 1.15
CA ASP A 119 -9.71 5.40 1.91
C ASP A 119 -10.91 4.91 1.08
N ARG A 120 -10.68 4.62 -0.21
CA ARG A 120 -11.70 4.05 -1.11
C ARG A 120 -12.26 2.71 -0.61
N PHE A 121 -11.46 1.94 0.14
CA PHE A 121 -11.81 0.61 0.60
C PHE A 121 -11.60 0.47 2.12
N ASP A 122 -12.55 -0.18 2.79
CA ASP A 122 -12.57 -0.39 4.25
C ASP A 122 -12.17 -1.84 4.64
N PHE A 123 -11.21 -2.41 3.92
CA PHE A 123 -10.65 -3.74 4.21
C PHE A 123 -9.12 -3.70 4.19
N ILE A 124 -8.50 -4.61 4.92
CA ILE A 124 -7.07 -4.86 4.81
C ILE A 124 -6.80 -6.04 3.87
N MET A 125 -5.60 -6.06 3.29
CA MET A 125 -5.09 -7.17 2.51
C MET A 125 -4.02 -7.89 3.32
N LYS A 126 -4.36 -9.05 3.88
CA LYS A 126 -3.46 -9.83 4.74
C LYS A 126 -2.76 -10.91 3.94
N ALA A 127 -1.44 -11.00 4.07
CA ALA A 127 -0.68 -12.10 3.53
C ALA A 127 -0.82 -13.33 4.44
N VAL A 128 -1.17 -14.46 3.84
CA VAL A 128 -1.31 -15.75 4.50
C VAL A 128 -0.35 -16.72 3.84
N LYS A 129 0.44 -17.40 4.66
CA LYS A 129 1.41 -18.39 4.21
C LYS A 129 0.82 -19.78 4.38
N GLU A 130 0.25 -20.29 3.29
CA GLU A 130 -0.14 -21.70 3.15
C GLU A 130 0.91 -22.41 2.28
N ASP A 131 0.49 -23.34 1.40
CA ASP A 131 1.36 -23.99 0.41
C ASP A 131 1.92 -22.97 -0.62
N LEU A 132 1.14 -21.92 -0.91
CA LEU A 132 1.52 -20.78 -1.73
C LEU A 132 1.26 -19.48 -0.95
N LEU A 133 2.04 -18.44 -1.25
CA LEU A 133 1.77 -17.10 -0.72
C LEU A 133 0.42 -16.61 -1.27
N SER A 134 -0.53 -16.37 -0.37
CA SER A 134 -1.87 -15.91 -0.70
C SER A 134 -2.15 -14.57 -0.03
N ILE A 135 -2.93 -13.71 -0.69
CA ILE A 135 -3.43 -12.46 -0.12
C ILE A 135 -4.94 -12.58 0.05
N VAL A 136 -5.43 -12.38 1.26
CA VAL A 136 -6.86 -12.42 1.58
C VAL A 136 -7.35 -11.04 1.99
N LYS A 137 -8.60 -10.73 1.62
CA LYS A 137 -9.29 -9.55 2.16
C LYS A 137 -9.80 -9.89 3.55
N ALA A 138 -9.45 -9.08 4.53
CA ALA A 138 -9.95 -9.17 5.89
C ALA A 138 -10.62 -7.83 6.27
N PRO A 139 -11.65 -7.85 7.12
CA PRO A 139 -12.24 -6.61 7.64
C PRO A 139 -11.19 -5.82 8.43
N ALA A 140 -11.26 -4.48 8.36
CA ALA A 140 -10.37 -3.59 9.11
C ALA A 140 -10.55 -3.73 10.64
N THR A 141 -11.72 -4.19 11.07
CA THR A 141 -12.04 -4.50 12.46
C THR A 141 -12.95 -5.73 12.47
N GLU A 142 -12.58 -6.76 13.23
CA GLU A 142 -13.54 -7.76 13.69
C GLU A 142 -14.19 -7.22 14.98
N LEU A 143 -15.52 -7.06 14.99
CA LEU A 143 -16.31 -7.02 16.23
C LEU A 143 -16.84 -8.42 16.49
#